data_AF-A0A6L9IWT9-F1
#
_entry.id   AF-A0A6L9IWT9-F1
#
_cell.length_a   1.000
_cell.length_b   1.000
_cell.length_c   1.000
_cell.angle_alpha   90.00
_cell.angle_beta   90.00
_cell.angle_gamma   90.00
#
_symmetry.space_group_name_H-M   'P 1'
#
loop_
_entity.id
_entity.type
_entity.pdbx_description
1 polymer ?
#
loop_
_entity_poly.entity_id
_entity_poly.type
_entity_poly.pdbx_seq_one_letter_code
_entity_poly.pdbx_strand_id
1 'polypeptide(L)'
;MKDIATRRHFTVPREEIPWHPTIDDQRCDRCGVCLSFCPKDVFEVDMATGAVQVVRPAACVFLCTGCVAQCASDAISFPDREPFRKYVYYR
;
A
#
# COMPACT_ATOMS: atom_id res chain seq x y z
N MET A 1 -8.10 1.50 -30.44
CA MET A 1 -7.89 1.33 -28.98
C MET A 1 -6.61 0.53 -28.82
N LYS A 2 -5.52 1.22 -28.53
CA LYS A 2 -4.15 0.69 -28.66
C LYS A 2 -3.82 -0.21 -27.47
N ASP A 3 -3.43 -1.43 -27.80
CA ASP A 3 -2.49 -2.29 -27.07
C ASP A 3 -2.76 -2.51 -25.58
N ILE A 4 -3.75 -3.37 -25.31
CA ILE A 4 -3.91 -4.04 -24.02
C ILE A 4 -2.70 -4.97 -23.81
N ALA A 5 -1.95 -4.70 -22.74
CA ALA A 5 -1.00 -5.59 -22.05
C ALA A 5 0.46 -5.65 -22.54
N THR A 6 1.20 -4.54 -22.46
CA THR A 6 2.61 -4.65 -22.04
C THR A 6 2.63 -5.13 -20.58
N ARG A 7 3.12 -6.35 -20.34
CA ARG A 7 3.17 -6.91 -18.99
C ARG A 7 4.22 -6.12 -18.21
N ARG A 8 3.81 -5.51 -17.09
CA ARG A 8 4.74 -4.84 -16.19
C ARG A 8 5.60 -5.87 -15.47
N HIS A 9 6.90 -5.74 -15.58
CA HIS A 9 7.88 -6.59 -14.92
C HIS A 9 8.64 -5.79 -13.87
N PHE A 10 8.95 -6.41 -12.73
CA PHE A 10 9.81 -5.81 -11.71
C PHE A 10 11.28 -6.06 -12.03
N THR A 11 12.13 -5.07 -11.76
CA THR A 11 13.60 -5.21 -11.91
C THR A 11 14.24 -5.98 -10.76
N VAL A 12 13.54 -6.09 -9.63
CA VAL A 12 13.93 -6.80 -8.40
C VAL A 12 12.73 -7.57 -7.84
N PRO A 13 12.92 -8.56 -6.95
CA PRO A 13 11.84 -9.20 -6.20
C PRO A 13 10.91 -8.19 -5.49
N ARG A 14 9.64 -8.54 -5.31
CA ARG A 14 8.63 -7.62 -4.75
C ARG A 14 8.99 -7.18 -3.34
N GLU A 15 9.60 -8.06 -2.56
CA GLU A 15 9.99 -7.89 -1.17
C GLU A 15 11.06 -6.82 -0.99
N GLU A 16 11.87 -6.56 -2.02
CA GLU A 16 12.93 -5.55 -2.02
C GLU A 16 12.44 -4.16 -2.39
N ILE A 17 11.19 -4.03 -2.83
CA ILE A 17 10.59 -2.75 -3.23
C ILE A 17 9.89 -2.14 -2.02
N PRO A 18 10.40 -1.02 -1.44
CA PRO A 18 9.85 -0.40 -0.23
C PRO A 18 8.58 0.43 -0.52
N TRP A 19 7.67 -0.13 -1.31
CA TRP A 19 6.35 0.45 -1.60
C TRP A 19 5.30 -0.23 -0.72
N HIS A 20 4.85 0.47 0.30
CA HIS A 20 3.76 0.07 1.18
C HIS A 20 3.23 1.31 1.93
N PRO A 21 2.02 1.26 2.49
CA PRO A 21 1.50 2.35 3.32
C PRO A 21 2.28 2.47 4.64
N THR A 22 2.24 3.65 5.22
CA THR A 22 2.59 3.94 6.62
C THR A 22 1.37 4.51 7.33
N ILE A 23 1.15 4.13 8.59
CA ILE A 23 0.05 4.64 9.42
C ILE A 23 0.62 5.58 10.48
N ASP A 24 0.04 6.77 10.58
CA ASP A 24 0.24 7.70 11.68
C ASP A 24 -0.75 7.38 12.81
N ASP A 25 -0.25 6.75 13.87
CA ASP A 25 -1.08 6.31 15.02
C ASP A 25 -1.70 7.49 15.79
N GLN A 26 -1.13 8.69 15.70
CA GLN A 26 -1.71 9.88 16.35
C GLN A 26 -2.95 10.40 15.62
N ARG A 27 -3.05 10.14 14.31
CA ARG A 27 -4.19 10.53 13.46
C ARG A 27 -5.15 9.37 13.19
N CYS A 28 -4.74 8.14 13.47
CA CYS A 28 -5.59 6.97 13.26
C CYS A 28 -6.68 6.88 14.32
N ASP A 29 -7.94 6.94 13.90
CA ASP A 29 -9.12 6.76 14.75
C ASP A 29 -9.54 5.29 14.90
N ARG A 30 -8.76 4.36 14.33
CA ARG A 30 -9.00 2.91 14.36
C ARG A 30 -10.35 2.50 13.77
N CYS A 31 -10.89 3.29 12.82
CA CYS A 31 -12.17 3.00 12.16
C CYS A 31 -12.20 1.69 11.35
N GLY A 32 -11.04 1.12 10.99
CA GLY A 32 -10.93 -0.16 10.30
C GLY A 32 -11.33 -0.14 8.81
N VAL A 33 -11.60 1.03 8.22
CA VAL A 33 -11.96 1.15 6.80
C VAL A 33 -10.88 0.58 5.87
N CYS A 34 -9.60 0.74 6.22
CA CYS A 34 -8.49 0.21 5.44
C CYS A 34 -8.42 -1.33 5.44
N LEU A 35 -8.85 -1.98 6.53
CA LEU A 35 -8.96 -3.45 6.63
C LEU A 35 -10.01 -3.97 5.65
N SER A 36 -11.16 -3.31 5.59
CA SER A 36 -12.27 -3.72 4.71
C SER A 36 -12.02 -3.36 3.24
N PHE A 37 -11.34 -2.24 3.00
CA PHE A 37 -11.08 -1.76 1.65
C PHE A 37 -9.98 -2.56 0.92
N CYS A 38 -8.92 -2.96 1.62
CA CYS A 38 -7.76 -3.55 0.98
C CYS A 38 -7.89 -5.08 0.87
N PRO A 39 -8.12 -5.66 -0.33
CA PRO A 39 -8.31 -7.10 -0.50
C PRO A 39 -7.00 -7.90 -0.46
N LYS A 40 -5.89 -7.24 -0.10
CA LYS A 40 -4.55 -7.84 0.00
C LYS A 40 -4.13 -8.10 1.43
N ASP A 41 -5.05 -7.86 2.37
CA ASP A 41 -4.84 -8.01 3.80
C ASP A 41 -3.54 -7.33 4.26
N VAL A 42 -3.24 -6.14 3.74
CA VAL A 42 -1.99 -5.42 4.09
C VAL A 42 -1.98 -5.01 5.56
N PHE A 43 -3.17 -4.80 6.12
CA PHE A 43 -3.41 -4.28 7.45
C PHE A 43 -3.98 -5.36 8.38
N GLU A 44 -3.66 -5.30 9.67
CA GLU A 44 -4.31 -6.05 10.75
C GLU A 44 -4.47 -5.16 12.00
N VAL A 45 -5.33 -5.58 12.91
CA VAL A 45 -5.49 -4.93 14.22
C VAL A 45 -4.58 -5.62 15.23
N ASP A 46 -3.74 -4.84 15.89
CA ASP A 46 -2.97 -5.29 17.03
C ASP A 46 -3.92 -5.55 18.21
N MET A 47 -4.00 -6.80 18.66
CA MET A 47 -4.97 -7.19 19.69
C MET A 47 -4.66 -6.61 21.08
N ALA A 48 -3.43 -6.16 21.34
CA ALA A 48 -3.06 -5.60 22.64
C ALA A 48 -3.40 -4.11 22.74
N THR A 49 -3.24 -3.36 21.64
CA THR A 49 -3.38 -1.90 21.60
C THR A 49 -4.65 -1.43 20.88
N GLY A 50 -5.25 -2.30 20.06
CA GLY A 50 -6.33 -1.95 19.14
C GLY A 50 -5.88 -1.11 17.94
N ALA A 51 -4.57 -0.85 17.80
CA ALA A 51 -4.03 -0.06 16.70
C ALA A 51 -4.05 -0.84 15.39
N VAL A 52 -4.26 -0.16 14.28
CA VAL A 52 -4.13 -0.77 12.95
C VAL A 52 -2.68 -0.72 12.52
N GLN A 53 -2.13 -1.85 12.09
CA GLN A 53 -0.72 -1.98 11.69
C GLN A 53 -0.59 -2.59 10.29
N VAL A 54 0.52 -2.27 9.63
CA VAL A 54 0.88 -2.86 8.33
C VAL A 54 1.68 -4.13 8.56
N VAL A 55 1.04 -5.29 8.38
CA VAL A 55 1.67 -6.61 8.65
C VAL A 55 2.22 -7.28 7.40
N ARG A 56 1.70 -6.93 6.22
CA ARG A 56 2.09 -7.53 4.93
C ARG A 56 2.46 -6.45 3.91
N PRO A 57 3.60 -5.75 4.10
CA PRO A 57 4.00 -4.65 3.21
C PRO A 57 4.21 -5.11 1.76
N ALA A 58 4.78 -6.30 1.55
CA ALA A 58 5.01 -6.86 0.21
C ALA A 58 3.72 -7.24 -0.53
N ALA A 59 2.62 -7.50 0.18
CA ALA A 59 1.31 -7.78 -0.43
C ALA A 59 0.64 -6.52 -1.00
N CYS A 60 1.10 -5.33 -0.60
CA CYS A 60 0.59 -4.07 -1.14
C CYS A 60 0.80 -4.01 -2.66
N VAL A 61 -0.24 -3.68 -3.40
CA VAL A 61 -0.15 -3.56 -4.86
C VAL A 61 0.75 -2.38 -5.21
N PHE A 62 1.77 -2.63 -6.02
CA PHE A 62 2.73 -1.62 -6.44
C PHE A 62 2.03 -0.41 -7.08
N LEU A 63 2.35 0.80 -6.58
CA LEU A 63 1.75 2.09 -6.95
C LEU A 63 0.26 2.26 -6.66
N CYS A 64 -0.39 1.31 -5.98
CA CYS A 64 -1.73 1.53 -5.44
C CYS A 64 -1.65 2.50 -4.24
N THR A 65 -2.55 3.48 -4.20
CA THR A 65 -2.71 4.41 -3.07
C THR A 65 -4.18 4.52 -2.65
N GLY A 66 -5.02 3.53 -3.00
CA GLY A 66 -6.47 3.63 -2.81
C GLY A 66 -6.90 3.78 -1.35
N CYS A 67 -6.16 3.18 -0.41
CA CYS A 67 -6.47 3.26 1.02
C CYS A 67 -6.27 4.68 1.60
N VAL A 68 -5.42 5.51 0.99
CA VAL A 68 -5.27 6.92 1.38
C VAL A 68 -6.60 7.65 1.20
N ALA A 69 -7.25 7.48 0.05
CA ALA A 69 -8.53 8.11 -0.25
C ALA A 69 -9.70 7.61 0.62
N GLN A 70 -9.57 6.41 1.23
CA GLN A 70 -10.58 5.88 2.13
C GLN A 70 -10.39 6.34 3.58
N CYS A 71 -9.19 6.79 3.94
CA CYS A 71 -8.89 7.19 5.30
C CYS A 71 -9.35 8.63 5.53
N ALA A 72 -10.52 8.79 6.15
CA ALA A 72 -11.09 10.11 6.45
C ALA A 72 -10.22 10.94 7.41
N SER A 73 -9.42 10.30 8.26
CA SER A 73 -8.50 10.95 9.19
C SER A 73 -7.13 11.28 8.60
N ASP A 74 -6.91 10.98 7.30
CA ASP A 74 -5.66 11.21 6.58
C ASP A 74 -4.42 10.54 7.24
N ALA A 75 -4.64 9.49 8.04
CA ALA A 75 -3.59 8.80 8.79
C ALA A 75 -2.69 7.91 7.93
N ILE A 76 -3.03 7.66 6.65
CA ILE A 76 -2.29 6.74 5.78
C ILE A 76 -1.48 7.53 4.74
N SER A 77 -0.19 7.25 4.64
CA SER A 77 0.71 7.86 3.65
C SER A 77 1.52 6.82 2.88
N PHE A 78 2.10 7.24 1.76
CA PHE A 78 3.00 6.44 0.93
C PHE A 78 4.26 7.24 0.61
N PRO A 79 5.37 6.55 0.24
CA PRO A 79 6.51 7.20 -0.38
C PRO A 79 6.15 7.94 -1.67
N ASP A 80 7.00 8.88 -2.09
CA ASP A 80 6.91 9.49 -3.42
C ASP A 80 6.99 8.39 -4.51
N ARG A 81 6.19 8.53 -5.57
CA ARG A 81 6.11 7.59 -6.68
C ARG A 81 7.29 7.71 -7.64
N GLU A 82 7.87 8.89 -7.81
CA GLU A 82 8.95 9.15 -8.78
C GLU A 82 10.12 8.16 -8.64
N PRO A 83 10.73 7.99 -7.44
CA PRO A 83 11.87 7.10 -7.25
C PRO A 83 11.59 5.62 -7.54
N PHE A 84 10.32 5.21 -7.58
CA PHE A 84 9.92 3.82 -7.78
C PHE A 84 9.78 3.43 -9.25
N ARG A 85 9.83 4.38 -10.18
CA ARG A 85 9.82 4.09 -11.62
C ARG A 85 10.96 3.16 -12.03
N LYS A 86 12.11 3.23 -11.34
CA LYS A 86 13.27 2.34 -11.57
C LYS A 86 12.99 0.85 -11.31
N TYR A 87 11.92 0.54 -10.57
CA TYR A 87 11.57 -0.84 -10.23
C TYR A 87 10.67 -1.51 -11.28
N VAL A 88 10.23 -0.79 -12.32
CA VAL A 88 9.37 -1.34 -13.35
C VAL A 88 9.95 -1.08 -14.73
N TYR A 89 9.89 -2.10 -15.57
CA TYR A 89 10.08 -1.96 -17.01
C TYR A 89 8.90 -2.57 -17.75
N TYR A 90 8.72 -2.11 -18.98
CA TYR A 90 7.69 -2.59 -19.89
C TYR A 90 8.39 -3.39 -20.99
N ARG A 91 7.88 -4.59 -21.27
CA ARG A 91 8.31 -5.43 -22.38
C ARG A 91 7.16 -5.65 -23.33
#